data_AF-A0A6A4ZDD9-F1
#
_entry.id   AF-A0A6A4ZDD9-F1
#
_cell.length_a   1.000
_cell.length_b   1.000
_cell.length_c   1.000
_cell.angle_alpha   90.00
_cell.angle_beta   90.00
_cell.angle_gamma   90.00
#
_symmetry.space_group_name_H-M   'P 1'
#
loop_
_entity.id
_entity.type
_entity.pdbx_description
1 polymer ?
#
loop_
_entity_poly.entity_id
_entity_poly.type
_entity_poly.pdbx_seq_one_letter_code
_entity_poly.pdbx_strand_id
1 'polypeptide(L)'
;MLFAAAIVFSFVASQVVLGQADIPCPYASLPDNVVHILDASYCPTAGRRCIVNKRCQVVNASGIGAFQAVGSLKASKDMELILDGKGARVDLSTLELPPAMAHLAFWNFTKFHLPARLVWPPNLTTLVMDYCDLDTIPSNLPRTLTSLDISANSLQSNSELRALPLLYPALKWLDISLNDFTELVDLDWRQLTRMYVWILTGQSFTLTSGLGFNAKLKTIHNVMLDPAILTLDLRNLVLGNWTMNNDTFKALNTALKPNSTVADSHVPAGRNGIGYYYYDTAIMSSPTTCSTMQGQIQELWSDKRFRDPGFNSATFQVCVLPDLISIAESGWWSTEFVVGVSVGGAALVSLAVFFIMRRRHLKAQRELAAIQEQYNHTQTPTLTTSEEEGLDVKALTLIRLDEHDLAFERKLGSGAFADVWLARFQGEPVAVKKLHNARVSLPQLQSFVAEIQLLSSFDSPYIVKLIGAAWTRPSDVKCVMELMAGGDLKDYLHHHNPDEFTWHD
;
A
#
# COMPACT_ATOMS: atom_id res chain seq x y z
N MET A 1 10.58 -69.81 -54.03
CA MET A 1 11.18 -70.60 -52.93
C MET A 1 12.08 -69.67 -52.12
N LEU A 2 11.59 -69.28 -50.93
CA LEU A 2 12.25 -69.41 -49.61
C LEU A 2 13.26 -68.28 -49.26
N PHE A 3 12.84 -67.32 -48.41
CA PHE A 3 13.11 -67.19 -46.94
C PHE A 3 14.55 -66.69 -46.66
N ALA A 4 14.78 -65.43 -46.27
CA ALA A 4 14.62 -64.78 -44.94
C ALA A 4 15.91 -64.83 -44.08
N ALA A 5 16.39 -63.67 -43.62
CA ALA A 5 16.77 -63.39 -42.22
C ALA A 5 17.38 -61.97 -42.10
N ALA A 6 16.75 -61.15 -41.28
CA ALA A 6 17.25 -59.86 -40.82
C ALA A 6 18.16 -60.06 -39.60
N ILE A 7 19.26 -59.30 -39.52
CA ILE A 7 20.00 -59.05 -38.27
C ILE A 7 20.26 -57.55 -38.19
N VAL A 8 19.51 -56.88 -37.31
CA VAL A 8 19.78 -55.50 -36.88
C VAL A 8 20.66 -55.59 -35.64
N PHE A 9 21.92 -55.15 -35.76
CA PHE A 9 22.78 -54.95 -34.60
C PHE A 9 22.46 -53.59 -33.96
N SER A 10 21.93 -53.64 -32.73
CA SER A 10 21.81 -52.47 -31.85
C SER A 10 23.20 -51.95 -31.48
N PHE A 11 23.50 -50.70 -31.86
CA PHE A 11 24.57 -49.94 -31.23
C PHE A 11 24.10 -49.47 -29.85
N VAL A 12 24.62 -50.09 -28.80
CA VAL A 12 24.58 -49.51 -27.45
C VAL A 12 25.63 -48.40 -27.42
N ALA A 13 25.19 -47.17 -27.65
CA ALA A 13 25.99 -46.00 -27.29
C ALA A 13 26.05 -45.95 -25.76
N SER A 14 27.19 -46.35 -25.20
CA SER A 14 27.52 -46.07 -23.81
C SER A 14 27.65 -44.56 -23.67
N GLN A 15 26.56 -43.89 -23.27
CA GLN A 15 26.67 -42.53 -22.77
C GLN A 15 27.27 -42.61 -21.38
N VAL A 16 28.56 -42.29 -21.32
CA VAL A 16 29.18 -41.77 -20.10
C VAL A 16 28.34 -40.57 -19.68
N VAL A 17 27.53 -40.76 -18.64
CA VAL A 17 26.88 -39.67 -17.92
C VAL A 17 28.01 -38.85 -17.31
N LEU A 18 28.43 -37.79 -18.00
CA LEU A 18 29.18 -36.72 -17.38
C LEU A 18 28.33 -36.24 -16.21
N GLY A 19 28.89 -36.36 -15.01
CA GLY A 19 28.21 -36.09 -13.75
C GLY A 19 27.44 -34.78 -13.82
N GLN A 20 26.12 -34.90 -13.74
CA GLN A 20 25.29 -33.82 -13.23
C GLN A 20 25.84 -33.59 -11.82
N ALA A 21 26.56 -32.48 -11.61
CA ALA A 21 26.91 -32.07 -10.26
C ALA A 21 25.62 -32.15 -9.45
N ASP A 22 25.61 -32.93 -8.37
CA ASP A 22 24.48 -33.03 -7.45
C ASP A 22 24.09 -31.60 -7.11
N ILE A 23 22.99 -31.09 -7.69
CA ILE A 23 22.54 -29.73 -7.43
C ILE A 23 22.21 -29.74 -5.94
N PRO A 24 22.98 -29.00 -5.11
CA PRO A 24 22.80 -29.06 -3.68
C PRO A 24 21.39 -28.58 -3.37
N CYS A 25 20.65 -29.38 -2.58
CA CYS A 25 19.29 -29.03 -2.20
C CYS A 25 19.29 -27.65 -1.55
N PRO A 26 18.52 -26.66 -2.06
CA PRO A 26 18.54 -25.28 -1.55
C PRO A 26 18.06 -25.19 -0.10
N TYR A 27 17.41 -26.23 0.42
CA TYR A 27 16.86 -26.31 1.77
C TYR A 27 17.86 -26.83 2.80
N ALA A 28 19.09 -27.20 2.40
CA ALA A 28 20.09 -27.75 3.31
C ALA A 28 20.44 -26.79 4.47
N SER A 29 20.40 -25.48 4.22
CA SER A 29 20.72 -24.43 5.20
C SER A 29 19.55 -24.01 6.10
N LEU A 30 18.34 -24.53 5.88
CA LEU A 30 17.19 -24.23 6.76
C LEU A 30 17.46 -24.74 8.19
N PRO A 31 16.83 -24.15 9.22
CA PRO A 31 16.98 -24.61 10.61
C PRO A 31 16.70 -26.12 10.77
N ASP A 32 17.34 -26.78 11.73
CA ASP A 32 17.22 -28.24 11.90
C ASP A 32 15.82 -28.72 12.28
N ASN A 33 15.01 -27.85 12.88
CA ASN A 33 13.60 -28.13 13.18
C ASN A 33 12.69 -28.05 11.94
N VAL A 34 13.20 -27.63 10.78
CA VAL A 34 12.47 -27.62 9.50
C VAL A 34 12.72 -28.95 8.78
N VAL A 35 11.70 -29.81 8.73
CA VAL A 35 11.80 -31.13 8.11
C VAL A 35 10.82 -31.35 6.97
N HIS A 36 9.74 -30.57 6.92
CA HIS A 36 8.72 -30.58 5.88
C HIS A 36 8.67 -29.22 5.19
N ILE A 37 9.08 -29.19 3.92
CA ILE A 37 9.09 -28.02 3.07
C ILE A 37 8.07 -28.22 1.96
N LEU A 38 7.09 -27.33 1.82
CA LEU A 38 6.17 -27.32 0.69
C LEU A 38 6.91 -26.81 -0.55
N ASP A 39 6.90 -27.59 -1.62
CA ASP A 39 7.67 -27.34 -2.83
C ASP A 39 6.89 -27.78 -4.09
N ALA A 40 7.23 -27.28 -5.27
CA ALA A 40 6.69 -27.73 -6.55
C ALA A 40 7.75 -28.26 -7.53
N SER A 41 9.02 -27.94 -7.33
CA SER A 41 10.14 -28.25 -8.22
C SER A 41 10.57 -29.72 -8.14
N TYR A 42 10.46 -30.33 -6.97
CA TYR A 42 10.89 -31.72 -6.71
C TYR A 42 9.73 -32.71 -6.71
N CYS A 43 8.54 -32.27 -7.11
CA CYS A 43 7.34 -33.09 -7.07
C CYS A 43 7.24 -34.02 -8.28
N PRO A 44 6.78 -35.27 -8.08
CA PRO A 44 6.74 -36.27 -9.16
C PRO A 44 5.68 -35.93 -10.21
N THR A 45 4.65 -35.19 -9.84
CA THR A 45 3.60 -34.73 -10.75
C THR A 45 3.82 -33.27 -11.12
N ALA A 46 4.14 -33.01 -12.38
CA ALA A 46 4.36 -31.65 -12.89
C ALA A 46 3.15 -30.74 -12.64
N GLY A 47 3.42 -29.51 -12.19
CA GLY A 47 2.38 -28.51 -11.91
C GLY A 47 1.70 -28.66 -10.55
N ARG A 48 2.04 -29.69 -9.74
CA ARG A 48 1.53 -29.87 -8.38
C ARG A 48 2.58 -29.53 -7.33
N ARG A 49 2.09 -29.34 -6.10
CA ARG A 49 2.89 -29.16 -4.89
C ARG A 49 2.99 -30.47 -4.11
N CYS A 50 4.07 -30.64 -3.37
CA CYS A 50 4.34 -31.78 -2.49
C CYS A 50 5.20 -31.32 -1.31
N ILE A 51 5.38 -32.19 -0.32
CA ILE A 51 6.25 -31.92 0.83
C ILE A 51 7.56 -32.68 0.64
N VAL A 52 8.68 -31.97 0.74
CA VAL A 52 10.03 -32.53 0.70
C VAL A 52 10.77 -32.30 2.01
N ASN A 53 11.88 -33.02 2.20
CA ASN A 53 12.82 -32.78 3.30
C ASN A 53 13.99 -31.86 2.89
N LYS A 54 14.91 -31.58 3.82
CA LYS A 54 16.13 -30.77 3.58
C LYS A 54 17.12 -31.39 2.56
N ARG A 55 16.86 -32.60 2.08
CA ARG A 55 17.59 -33.27 0.99
C ARG A 55 16.79 -33.31 -0.31
N CYS A 56 15.69 -32.55 -0.39
CA CYS A 56 14.80 -32.45 -1.54
C CYS A 56 14.17 -33.80 -1.92
N GLN A 57 14.10 -34.74 -0.98
CA GLN A 57 13.41 -36.01 -1.16
C GLN A 57 11.95 -35.82 -0.79
N VAL A 58 11.05 -36.34 -1.63
CA VAL A 58 9.60 -36.27 -1.41
C VAL A 58 9.22 -37.12 -0.20
N VAL A 59 8.62 -36.47 0.80
CA VAL A 59 8.10 -37.10 2.03
C VAL A 59 6.59 -37.31 1.93
N ASN A 60 5.87 -36.39 1.28
CA ASN A 60 4.44 -36.52 1.03
C ASN A 60 4.08 -35.94 -0.34
N ALA A 61 3.77 -36.82 -1.28
CA ALA A 61 3.44 -36.47 -2.66
C ALA A 61 2.09 -35.76 -2.84
N SER A 62 1.20 -35.77 -1.83
CA SER A 62 -0.10 -35.08 -1.93
C SER A 62 0.01 -33.56 -1.78
N GLY A 63 1.07 -33.07 -1.12
CA GLY A 63 1.19 -31.66 -0.75
C GLY A 63 0.20 -31.21 0.34
N ILE A 64 -0.66 -32.10 0.83
CA ILE A 64 -1.62 -31.83 1.89
C ILE A 64 -1.00 -32.23 3.22
N GLY A 65 -0.91 -31.28 4.14
CA GLY A 65 -0.37 -31.51 5.49
C GLY A 65 0.28 -30.26 6.05
N ALA A 66 0.78 -30.36 7.28
CA ALA A 66 1.56 -29.29 7.90
C ALA A 66 2.98 -29.26 7.30
N PHE A 67 3.45 -28.06 7.01
CA PHE A 67 4.82 -27.76 6.55
C PHE A 67 5.42 -26.70 7.47
N GLN A 68 6.73 -26.75 7.71
CA GLN A 68 7.44 -25.73 8.50
C GLN A 68 8.15 -24.70 7.63
N ALA A 69 8.26 -24.93 6.33
CA ALA A 69 8.78 -23.96 5.39
C ALA A 69 8.10 -24.06 4.02
N VAL A 70 8.22 -23.01 3.22
CA VAL A 70 7.80 -22.99 1.81
C VAL A 70 9.01 -22.69 0.93
N GLY A 71 9.25 -23.57 -0.03
CA GLY A 71 10.32 -23.48 -1.01
C GLY A 71 9.88 -22.85 -2.32
N SER A 72 10.43 -23.35 -3.42
CA SER A 72 10.08 -22.87 -4.76
C SER A 72 8.79 -23.50 -5.26
N LEU A 73 7.77 -22.65 -5.44
CA LEU A 73 6.48 -23.01 -6.02
C LEU A 73 6.38 -22.59 -7.50
N LYS A 74 7.45 -22.08 -8.12
CA LYS A 74 7.46 -21.61 -9.53
C LYS A 74 6.94 -22.64 -10.53
N ALA A 75 7.20 -23.92 -10.27
CA ALA A 75 6.79 -25.02 -11.13
C ALA A 75 5.30 -25.40 -10.97
N SER A 76 4.59 -24.86 -9.97
CA SER A 76 3.17 -25.11 -9.79
C SER A 76 2.33 -24.32 -10.81
N LYS A 77 1.14 -24.85 -11.11
CA LYS A 77 0.16 -24.19 -12.01
C LYS A 77 -0.96 -23.49 -11.24
N ASP A 78 -0.72 -23.19 -9.97
CA ASP A 78 -1.71 -22.55 -9.11
C ASP A 78 -1.98 -21.11 -9.60
N MET A 79 -3.21 -20.83 -10.02
CA MET A 79 -3.66 -19.46 -10.32
C MET A 79 -4.12 -18.73 -9.05
N GLU A 80 -4.60 -19.52 -8.09
CA GLU A 80 -4.96 -19.13 -6.74
C GLU A 80 -4.19 -20.05 -5.78
N LEU A 81 -3.44 -19.45 -4.87
CA LEU A 81 -2.61 -20.16 -3.92
C LEU A 81 -3.03 -19.78 -2.50
N ILE A 82 -3.45 -20.79 -1.74
CA ILE A 82 -3.70 -20.66 -0.30
C ILE A 82 -2.60 -21.43 0.42
N LEU A 83 -1.94 -20.74 1.34
CA LEU A 83 -0.98 -21.29 2.29
C LEU A 83 -1.61 -21.16 3.68
N ASP A 84 -1.74 -22.28 4.38
CA ASP A 84 -2.31 -22.33 5.73
C ASP A 84 -1.22 -22.80 6.69
N GLY A 85 -0.78 -21.88 7.57
CA GLY A 85 0.23 -22.12 8.58
C GLY A 85 -0.29 -22.96 9.76
N LYS A 86 -1.59 -23.22 9.85
CA LYS A 86 -2.25 -24.01 10.91
C LYS A 86 -1.88 -23.57 12.33
N GLY A 87 -1.71 -22.26 12.52
CA GLY A 87 -1.34 -21.66 13.81
C GLY A 87 0.14 -21.79 14.15
N ALA A 88 1.00 -22.16 13.20
CA ALA A 88 2.43 -22.34 13.40
C ALA A 88 3.26 -21.24 12.71
N ARG A 89 4.52 -21.11 13.16
CA ARG A 89 5.52 -20.30 12.46
C ARG A 89 6.03 -21.11 11.26
N VAL A 90 5.92 -20.54 10.08
CA VAL A 90 6.41 -21.13 8.83
C VAL A 90 7.52 -20.26 8.26
N ASP A 91 8.64 -20.87 7.91
CA ASP A 91 9.77 -20.20 7.27
C ASP A 91 9.47 -19.94 5.78
N LEU A 92 9.42 -18.66 5.42
CA LEU A 92 9.17 -18.21 4.05
C LEU A 92 10.45 -17.71 3.35
N SER A 93 11.63 -17.82 3.96
CA SER A 93 12.88 -17.25 3.45
C SER A 93 13.27 -17.74 2.05
N THR A 94 12.84 -18.95 1.68
CA THR A 94 13.07 -19.59 0.38
C THR A 94 11.84 -19.56 -0.55
N LEU A 95 10.79 -18.82 -0.18
CA LEU A 95 9.54 -18.77 -0.93
C LEU A 95 9.77 -18.18 -2.32
N GLU A 96 9.40 -18.95 -3.34
CA GLU A 96 9.24 -18.45 -4.70
C GLU A 96 7.83 -18.77 -5.20
N LEU A 97 7.16 -17.78 -5.80
CA LEU A 97 5.75 -17.88 -6.18
C LEU A 97 5.57 -18.30 -7.66
N PRO A 98 4.46 -18.98 -8.01
CA PRO A 98 4.07 -19.22 -9.39
C PRO A 98 3.94 -17.91 -10.17
N PRO A 99 4.52 -17.78 -11.39
CA PRO A 99 4.56 -16.50 -12.11
C PRO A 99 3.19 -16.07 -12.67
N ALA A 100 2.28 -17.02 -12.93
CA ALA A 100 0.99 -16.74 -13.56
C ALA A 100 -0.14 -16.43 -12.57
N MET A 101 0.09 -16.58 -11.26
CA MET A 101 -0.97 -16.49 -10.25
C MET A 101 -1.53 -15.06 -10.10
N ALA A 102 -2.80 -14.99 -9.72
CA ALA A 102 -3.53 -13.74 -9.49
C ALA A 102 -4.00 -13.57 -8.04
N HIS A 103 -4.11 -14.65 -7.28
CA HIS A 103 -4.61 -14.67 -5.91
C HIS A 103 -3.67 -15.41 -4.96
N LEU A 104 -3.24 -14.75 -3.89
CA LEU A 104 -2.41 -15.34 -2.83
C LEU A 104 -3.07 -15.12 -1.47
N ALA A 105 -3.17 -16.19 -0.68
CA ALA A 105 -3.64 -16.12 0.69
C ALA A 105 -2.67 -16.80 1.66
N PHE A 106 -2.38 -16.12 2.77
CA PHE A 106 -1.72 -16.66 3.95
C PHE A 106 -2.72 -16.70 5.09
N TRP A 107 -2.99 -17.89 5.62
CA TRP A 107 -3.94 -18.10 6.71
C TRP A 107 -3.24 -18.72 7.93
N ASN A 108 -3.60 -18.25 9.13
CA ASN A 108 -3.19 -18.86 10.41
C ASN A 108 -1.65 -18.97 10.58
N PHE A 109 -0.91 -17.91 10.30
CA PHE A 109 0.54 -17.84 10.55
C PHE A 109 0.80 -17.17 11.89
N THR A 110 1.81 -17.65 12.64
CA THR A 110 2.32 -16.93 13.82
C THR A 110 3.69 -16.33 13.53
N LYS A 111 3.96 -15.12 14.04
CA LYS A 111 5.17 -14.34 13.70
C LYS A 111 5.40 -14.24 12.18
N PHE A 112 4.33 -13.96 11.44
CA PHE A 112 4.38 -13.87 9.99
C PHE A 112 5.31 -12.74 9.55
N HIS A 113 6.16 -13.02 8.57
CA HIS A 113 6.96 -11.99 7.92
C HIS A 113 7.14 -12.34 6.44
N LEU A 114 6.91 -11.35 5.58
CA LEU A 114 7.24 -11.50 4.16
C LEU A 114 8.76 -11.42 3.96
N PRO A 115 9.34 -12.24 3.08
CA PRO A 115 10.75 -12.13 2.73
C PRO A 115 11.03 -10.76 2.09
N ALA A 116 12.10 -10.09 2.54
CA ALA A 116 12.45 -8.74 2.05
C ALA A 116 12.73 -8.70 0.53
N ARG A 117 13.16 -9.83 -0.06
CA ARG A 117 13.45 -9.97 -1.50
C ARG A 117 12.40 -10.80 -2.25
N LEU A 118 11.20 -10.95 -1.67
CA LEU A 118 10.11 -11.65 -2.35
C LEU A 118 9.77 -10.93 -3.66
N VAL A 119 9.83 -11.66 -4.77
CA VAL A 119 9.41 -11.16 -6.08
C VAL A 119 7.94 -11.52 -6.27
N TRP A 120 7.10 -10.50 -6.41
CA TRP A 120 5.68 -10.70 -6.64
C TRP A 120 5.39 -11.13 -8.08
N PRO A 121 4.44 -12.06 -8.29
CA PRO A 121 3.93 -12.37 -9.62
C PRO A 121 3.31 -11.11 -10.26
N PRO A 122 3.59 -10.83 -11.55
CA PRO A 122 3.14 -9.61 -12.21
C PRO A 122 1.62 -9.51 -12.36
N ASN A 123 0.92 -10.65 -12.31
CA ASN A 123 -0.53 -10.73 -12.42
C ASN A 123 -1.24 -10.76 -11.06
N LEU A 124 -0.50 -10.66 -9.94
CA LEU A 124 -1.09 -10.75 -8.61
C LEU A 124 -1.96 -9.51 -8.33
N THR A 125 -3.25 -9.70 -8.17
CA THR A 125 -4.22 -8.62 -7.89
C THR A 125 -4.83 -8.72 -6.50
N THR A 126 -4.82 -9.90 -5.89
CA THR A 126 -5.44 -10.15 -4.59
C THR A 126 -4.43 -10.76 -3.63
N LEU A 127 -4.29 -10.14 -2.46
CA LEU A 127 -3.48 -10.64 -1.35
C LEU A 127 -4.32 -10.70 -0.08
N VAL A 128 -4.30 -11.86 0.58
CA VAL A 128 -4.98 -12.13 1.85
C VAL A 128 -3.95 -12.53 2.89
N MET A 129 -3.99 -11.90 4.05
CA MET A 129 -3.19 -12.23 5.23
C MET A 129 -4.12 -12.26 6.44
N ASP A 130 -4.80 -13.39 6.62
CA ASP A 130 -5.83 -13.60 7.64
C ASP A 130 -5.27 -14.44 8.80
N TYR A 131 -5.51 -14.03 10.05
CA TYR A 131 -4.92 -14.65 11.24
C TYR A 131 -3.39 -14.83 11.14
N CYS A 132 -2.69 -13.78 10.72
CA CYS A 132 -1.24 -13.80 10.46
C CYS A 132 -0.41 -13.13 11.55
N ASP A 133 -1.00 -12.70 12.67
CA ASP A 133 -0.28 -12.07 13.78
C ASP A 133 0.44 -10.76 13.34
N LEU A 134 -0.15 -10.04 12.37
CA LEU A 134 0.38 -8.77 11.88
C LEU A 134 0.11 -7.63 12.88
N ASP A 135 1.13 -6.87 13.23
CA ASP A 135 1.04 -5.62 14.01
C ASP A 135 1.27 -4.36 13.15
N THR A 136 1.81 -4.53 11.94
CA THR A 136 2.00 -3.51 10.91
C THR A 136 1.68 -4.05 9.51
N ILE A 137 1.19 -3.19 8.62
CA ILE A 137 0.98 -3.55 7.22
C ILE A 137 2.35 -3.68 6.53
N PRO A 138 2.67 -4.81 5.88
CA PRO A 138 3.94 -4.98 5.20
C PRO A 138 4.19 -3.87 4.16
N SER A 139 5.41 -3.33 4.12
CA SER A 139 5.77 -2.20 3.25
C SER A 139 6.08 -2.59 1.81
N ASN A 140 6.30 -3.88 1.54
CA ASN A 140 6.73 -4.41 0.25
C ASN A 140 5.60 -5.10 -0.52
N LEU A 141 4.34 -4.63 -0.45
CA LEU A 141 3.23 -5.25 -1.21
C LEU A 141 3.32 -4.91 -2.71
N PRO A 142 2.69 -5.72 -3.60
CA PRO A 142 2.70 -5.45 -5.03
C PRO A 142 1.84 -4.23 -5.40
N ARG A 143 2.32 -3.38 -6.32
CA ARG A 143 1.55 -2.22 -6.83
C ARG A 143 0.34 -2.60 -7.68
N THR A 144 0.28 -3.85 -8.13
CA THR A 144 -0.83 -4.40 -8.94
C THR A 144 -2.06 -4.78 -8.11
N LEU A 145 -1.98 -4.68 -6.78
CA LEU A 145 -3.09 -5.02 -5.91
C LEU A 145 -4.34 -4.18 -6.19
N THR A 146 -5.43 -4.89 -6.42
CA THR A 146 -6.80 -4.36 -6.47
C THR A 146 -7.62 -4.78 -5.26
N SER A 147 -7.21 -5.85 -4.57
CA SER A 147 -7.79 -6.34 -3.33
C SER A 147 -6.73 -6.66 -2.28
N LEU A 148 -6.93 -6.15 -1.06
CA LEU A 148 -6.12 -6.44 0.10
C LEU A 148 -7.01 -6.81 1.28
N ASP A 149 -6.82 -8.01 1.81
CA ASP A 149 -7.44 -8.48 3.03
C ASP A 149 -6.35 -8.69 4.10
N ILE A 150 -6.44 -7.90 5.16
CA ILE A 150 -5.55 -7.91 6.33
C ILE A 150 -6.38 -8.09 7.61
N SER A 151 -7.51 -8.78 7.49
CA SER A 151 -8.40 -9.05 8.60
C SER A 151 -7.81 -10.03 9.61
N ALA A 152 -8.37 -10.02 10.82
CA ALA A 152 -8.00 -10.90 11.94
C ALA A 152 -6.51 -10.82 12.34
N ASN A 153 -5.99 -9.61 12.46
CA ASN A 153 -4.64 -9.33 12.93
C ASN A 153 -4.67 -8.38 14.14
N SER A 154 -3.53 -7.79 14.49
CA SER A 154 -3.35 -6.84 15.59
C SER A 154 -3.02 -5.43 15.10
N LEU A 155 -3.53 -5.05 13.93
CA LEU A 155 -3.29 -3.73 13.35
C LEU A 155 -4.08 -2.65 14.11
N GLN A 156 -3.43 -1.51 14.36
CA GLN A 156 -4.03 -0.39 15.10
C GLN A 156 -3.69 0.99 14.51
N SER A 157 -2.77 1.04 13.53
CA SER A 157 -2.19 2.29 13.02
C SER A 157 -3.05 2.94 11.94
N ASN A 158 -3.72 4.04 12.29
CA ASN A 158 -4.48 4.83 11.32
C ASN A 158 -3.56 5.47 10.23
N SER A 159 -2.31 5.78 10.55
CA SER A 159 -1.37 6.36 9.59
C SER A 159 -0.99 5.39 8.46
N GLU A 160 -0.92 4.09 8.74
CA GLU A 160 -0.64 3.08 7.71
C GLU A 160 -1.81 2.99 6.73
N LEU A 161 -3.05 3.01 7.24
CA LEU A 161 -4.26 3.05 6.40
C LEU A 161 -4.33 4.31 5.51
N ARG A 162 -3.85 5.45 6.01
CA ARG A 162 -3.79 6.71 5.25
C ARG A 162 -2.80 6.64 4.08
N ALA A 163 -1.73 5.84 4.19
CA ALA A 163 -0.73 5.70 3.14
C ALA A 163 -1.21 4.77 1.99
N LEU A 164 -2.13 3.83 2.26
CA LEU A 164 -2.56 2.82 1.28
C LEU A 164 -3.02 3.40 -0.07
N PRO A 165 -3.89 4.43 -0.15
CA PRO A 165 -4.34 4.96 -1.44
C PRO A 165 -3.21 5.54 -2.28
N LEU A 166 -2.24 6.21 -1.65
CA LEU A 166 -1.07 6.77 -2.34
C LEU A 166 -0.12 5.68 -2.85
N LEU A 167 0.09 4.63 -2.06
CA LEU A 167 1.00 3.53 -2.41
C LEU A 167 0.38 2.56 -3.43
N TYR A 168 -0.94 2.37 -3.37
CA TYR A 168 -1.70 1.39 -4.14
C TYR A 168 -2.95 2.04 -4.77
N PRO A 169 -2.79 2.90 -5.79
CA PRO A 169 -3.91 3.64 -6.39
C PRO A 169 -4.94 2.75 -7.13
N ALA A 170 -4.54 1.53 -7.48
CA ALA A 170 -5.42 0.53 -8.09
C ALA A 170 -6.28 -0.23 -7.07
N LEU A 171 -6.02 -0.08 -5.76
CA LEU A 171 -6.72 -0.80 -4.70
C LEU A 171 -8.20 -0.37 -4.67
N LYS A 172 -9.10 -1.34 -4.85
CA LYS A 172 -10.56 -1.16 -4.89
C LYS A 172 -11.28 -1.88 -3.76
N TRP A 173 -10.66 -2.87 -3.14
CA TRP A 173 -11.21 -3.65 -2.05
C TRP A 173 -10.21 -3.70 -0.90
N LEU A 174 -10.67 -3.30 0.29
CA LEU A 174 -9.91 -3.37 1.52
C LEU A 174 -10.75 -4.04 2.63
N ASP A 175 -10.20 -5.07 3.26
CA ASP A 175 -10.73 -5.67 4.49
C ASP A 175 -9.76 -5.46 5.66
N ILE A 176 -10.22 -4.72 6.67
CA ILE A 176 -9.51 -4.41 7.93
C ILE A 176 -10.29 -4.92 9.15
N SER A 177 -11.22 -5.83 8.93
CA SER A 177 -12.08 -6.41 9.96
C SER A 177 -11.24 -7.15 11.01
N LEU A 178 -11.79 -7.32 12.21
CA LEU A 178 -11.15 -8.11 13.27
C LEU A 178 -9.71 -7.68 13.64
N ASN A 179 -9.44 -6.37 13.64
CA ASN A 179 -8.16 -5.78 14.07
C ASN A 179 -8.31 -5.04 15.41
N ASP A 180 -7.30 -4.24 15.79
CA ASP A 180 -7.24 -3.50 17.06
C ASP A 180 -7.45 -1.98 16.89
N PHE A 181 -8.02 -1.53 15.77
CA PHE A 181 -8.28 -0.11 15.52
C PHE A 181 -9.27 0.45 16.57
N THR A 182 -8.94 1.61 17.13
CA THR A 182 -9.83 2.38 18.04
C THR A 182 -10.60 3.48 17.31
N GLU A 183 -10.00 4.00 16.24
CA GLU A 183 -10.54 5.08 15.42
C GLU A 183 -10.07 4.97 13.97
N LEU A 184 -10.88 5.51 13.05
CA LEU A 184 -10.54 5.71 11.64
C LEU A 184 -10.68 7.19 11.33
N VAL A 185 -9.57 7.88 11.05
CA VAL A 185 -9.51 9.35 11.03
C VAL A 185 -8.73 9.89 9.83
N ASP A 186 -9.33 10.83 9.09
CA ASP A 186 -8.74 11.50 7.93
C ASP A 186 -8.19 10.50 6.88
N LEU A 187 -9.09 9.69 6.34
CA LEU A 187 -8.77 8.66 5.35
C LEU A 187 -9.46 9.00 4.02
N ASP A 188 -8.68 9.16 2.96
CA ASP A 188 -9.21 9.37 1.61
C ASP A 188 -9.38 8.03 0.90
N TRP A 189 -10.58 7.49 0.98
CA TRP A 189 -10.92 6.16 0.46
C TRP A 189 -11.86 6.22 -0.75
N ARG A 190 -11.91 7.36 -1.43
CA ARG A 190 -12.74 7.56 -2.65
C ARG A 190 -12.43 6.57 -3.77
N GLN A 191 -11.22 6.01 -3.80
CA GLN A 191 -10.87 4.97 -4.77
C GLN A 191 -11.46 3.59 -4.45
N LEU A 192 -11.82 3.32 -3.18
CA LEU A 192 -12.32 2.02 -2.73
C LEU A 192 -13.79 1.86 -3.14
N THR A 193 -14.09 0.69 -3.70
CA THR A 193 -15.46 0.27 -4.03
C THR A 193 -16.01 -0.73 -3.01
N ARG A 194 -15.14 -1.39 -2.23
CA ARG A 194 -15.55 -2.35 -1.21
C ARG A 194 -14.73 -2.17 0.05
N MET A 195 -15.40 -2.00 1.17
CA MET A 195 -14.80 -1.76 2.47
C MET A 195 -15.44 -2.65 3.52
N TYR A 196 -14.61 -3.37 4.27
CA TYR A 196 -15.04 -4.30 5.31
C TYR A 196 -14.37 -3.93 6.63
N VAL A 197 -15.19 -3.66 7.65
CA VAL A 197 -14.75 -3.31 9.02
C VAL A 197 -15.62 -4.05 10.05
N TRP A 198 -16.10 -5.23 9.68
CA TRP A 198 -17.04 -5.98 10.51
C TRP A 198 -16.33 -6.68 11.67
N ILE A 199 -17.12 -7.13 12.65
CA ILE A 199 -16.61 -7.91 13.78
C ILE A 199 -17.36 -9.24 13.91
N LEU A 200 -16.69 -10.25 14.46
CA LEU A 200 -17.30 -11.55 14.76
C LEU A 200 -18.09 -11.44 16.07
N THR A 201 -19.35 -11.85 16.04
CA THR A 201 -20.13 -12.16 17.24
C THR A 201 -20.70 -13.57 17.10
N GLY A 202 -20.64 -14.34 18.18
CA GLY A 202 -21.11 -15.72 18.20
C GLY A 202 -22.54 -15.82 18.74
N GLN A 203 -23.47 -16.30 17.91
CA GLN A 203 -24.49 -17.28 18.34
C GLN A 203 -24.17 -18.71 17.85
N SER A 204 -22.93 -19.00 17.42
CA SER A 204 -22.53 -20.37 17.10
C SER A 204 -21.11 -20.75 17.54
N PHE A 205 -20.49 -19.95 18.41
CA PHE A 205 -19.22 -20.30 19.01
C PHE A 205 -19.22 -19.89 20.48
N THR A 206 -19.59 -20.82 21.36
CA THR A 206 -19.36 -20.71 22.80
C THR A 206 -17.85 -20.77 23.04
N LEU A 207 -17.15 -19.64 22.87
CA LEU A 207 -15.84 -19.44 23.45
C LEU A 207 -16.00 -18.59 24.71
N THR A 208 -15.86 -19.25 25.84
CA THR A 208 -15.61 -18.67 27.15
C THR A 208 -14.28 -17.93 27.13
N SER A 209 -14.26 -16.68 26.65
CA SER A 209 -13.33 -15.59 27.04
C SER A 209 -13.39 -14.44 26.04
N GLY A 210 -13.97 -13.31 26.45
CA GLY A 210 -13.50 -11.93 26.23
C GLY A 210 -12.83 -11.45 24.93
N LEU A 211 -13.04 -12.06 23.76
CA LEU A 211 -12.39 -11.62 22.52
C LEU A 211 -13.36 -10.78 21.66
N GLY A 212 -13.45 -9.48 21.98
CA GLY A 212 -14.07 -8.49 21.11
C GLY A 212 -12.99 -7.84 20.23
N PHE A 213 -12.79 -8.34 19.01
CA PHE A 213 -11.87 -7.75 18.03
C PHE A 213 -12.60 -6.73 17.16
N ASN A 214 -11.97 -5.57 16.90
CA ASN A 214 -12.57 -4.28 16.54
C ASN A 214 -13.68 -3.78 17.50
N ALA A 215 -13.93 -4.45 18.63
CA ALA A 215 -14.81 -3.93 19.68
C ALA A 215 -14.32 -2.57 20.25
N LYS A 216 -13.04 -2.27 20.03
CA LYS A 216 -12.37 -1.02 20.38
C LYS A 216 -12.67 0.11 19.40
N LEU A 217 -13.09 -0.16 18.16
CA LEU A 217 -13.41 0.88 17.18
C LEU A 217 -14.67 1.62 17.60
N LYS A 218 -14.52 2.87 18.04
CA LYS A 218 -15.64 3.71 18.51
C LYS A 218 -15.89 4.93 17.66
N THR A 219 -14.91 5.32 16.85
CA THR A 219 -14.92 6.60 16.14
C THR A 219 -14.55 6.43 14.67
N ILE A 220 -15.37 6.99 13.79
CA ILE A 220 -15.00 7.24 12.39
C ILE A 220 -15.12 8.75 12.15
N HIS A 221 -14.06 9.39 11.69
CA HIS A 221 -14.03 10.84 11.45
C HIS A 221 -13.37 11.15 10.12
N ASN A 222 -14.04 11.97 9.29
CA ASN A 222 -13.47 12.50 8.05
C ASN A 222 -12.90 11.41 7.11
N VAL A 223 -13.63 10.30 6.97
CA VAL A 223 -13.37 9.28 5.95
C VAL A 223 -14.12 9.66 4.68
N MET A 224 -13.39 9.90 3.59
CA MET A 224 -13.95 10.33 2.31
C MET A 224 -14.30 9.12 1.46
N LEU A 225 -15.56 9.03 1.02
CA LEU A 225 -16.06 7.94 0.17
C LEU A 225 -16.73 8.50 -1.08
N ASP A 226 -16.58 7.79 -2.19
CA ASP A 226 -17.15 8.17 -3.49
C ASP A 226 -18.46 7.42 -3.76
N PRO A 227 -19.41 7.97 -4.55
CA PRO A 227 -20.61 7.26 -4.98
C PRO A 227 -20.35 5.96 -5.76
N ALA A 228 -19.12 5.69 -6.21
CA ALA A 228 -18.71 4.40 -6.75
C ALA A 228 -18.62 3.28 -5.71
N ILE A 229 -18.81 3.57 -4.41
CA ILE A 229 -18.86 2.54 -3.35
C ILE A 229 -19.97 1.52 -3.64
N LEU A 230 -19.61 0.25 -3.66
CA LEU A 230 -20.50 -0.89 -3.89
C LEU A 230 -20.79 -1.63 -2.59
N THR A 231 -19.83 -1.68 -1.67
CA THR A 231 -19.94 -2.51 -0.46
C THR A 231 -19.38 -1.80 0.76
N LEU A 232 -20.15 -1.82 1.84
CA LEU A 232 -19.72 -1.35 3.14
C LEU A 232 -20.21 -2.33 4.22
N ASP A 233 -19.30 -3.09 4.79
CA ASP A 233 -19.63 -4.06 5.84
C ASP A 233 -19.31 -3.53 7.23
N LEU A 234 -20.36 -3.30 8.02
CA LEU A 234 -20.32 -2.74 9.37
C LEU A 234 -20.87 -3.72 10.41
N ARG A 235 -21.11 -4.98 10.05
CA ARG A 235 -21.79 -5.93 10.95
C ARG A 235 -21.14 -5.97 12.32
N ASN A 236 -21.99 -5.99 13.34
CA ASN A 236 -21.64 -6.05 14.75
C ASN A 236 -20.86 -4.82 15.28
N LEU A 237 -20.73 -3.74 14.50
CA LEU A 237 -19.96 -2.57 14.92
C LEU A 237 -20.78 -1.63 15.80
N VAL A 238 -20.18 -1.12 16.88
CA VAL A 238 -20.81 -0.16 17.80
C VAL A 238 -19.99 1.13 17.84
N LEU A 239 -20.42 2.12 17.07
CA LEU A 239 -19.82 3.45 16.97
C LEU A 239 -20.53 4.45 17.86
N GLY A 240 -19.76 5.08 18.76
CA GLY A 240 -20.23 6.22 19.55
C GLY A 240 -20.10 7.55 18.82
N ASN A 241 -19.30 7.60 17.75
CA ASN A 241 -19.17 8.78 16.90
C ASN A 241 -18.86 8.39 15.46
N TRP A 242 -19.66 8.89 14.52
CA TRP A 242 -19.32 8.89 13.11
C TRP A 242 -19.58 10.27 12.52
N THR A 243 -18.49 10.98 12.23
CA THR A 243 -18.52 12.31 11.62
C THR A 243 -18.06 12.26 10.17
N MET A 244 -18.79 12.90 9.26
CA MET A 244 -18.49 12.94 7.83
C MET A 244 -18.89 14.27 7.20
N ASN A 245 -18.38 14.55 6.00
CA ASN A 245 -18.84 15.69 5.20
C ASN A 245 -20.13 15.34 4.42
N ASN A 246 -20.71 16.34 3.76
CA ASN A 246 -21.93 16.20 2.98
C ASN A 246 -21.76 15.26 1.77
N ASP A 247 -20.60 15.27 1.13
CA ASP A 247 -20.32 14.44 -0.05
C ASP A 247 -20.31 12.94 0.31
N THR A 248 -19.58 12.55 1.36
CA THR A 248 -19.62 11.16 1.88
C THR A 248 -21.03 10.76 2.31
N PHE A 249 -21.74 11.65 3.01
CA PHE A 249 -23.11 11.37 3.46
C PHE A 249 -24.05 11.11 2.27
N LYS A 250 -23.96 11.93 1.21
CA LYS A 250 -24.71 11.72 -0.04
C LYS A 250 -24.30 10.41 -0.71
N ALA A 251 -22.99 10.18 -0.89
CA ALA A 251 -22.46 8.98 -1.53
C ALA A 251 -23.02 7.70 -0.89
N LEU A 252 -22.94 7.59 0.43
CA LEU A 252 -23.45 6.42 1.17
C LEU A 252 -24.96 6.21 0.97
N ASN A 253 -25.75 7.29 1.03
CA ASN A 253 -27.22 7.22 0.90
C ASN A 253 -27.69 6.93 -0.53
N THR A 254 -26.95 7.38 -1.54
CA THR A 254 -27.34 7.20 -2.94
C THR A 254 -26.82 5.88 -3.53
N ALA A 255 -25.58 5.50 -3.19
CA ALA A 255 -24.91 4.37 -3.84
C ALA A 255 -25.32 3.02 -3.25
N LEU A 256 -25.56 2.96 -1.93
CA LEU A 256 -25.76 1.69 -1.23
C LEU A 256 -27.25 1.41 -0.95
N LYS A 257 -27.62 0.15 -1.12
CA LYS A 257 -28.89 -0.44 -0.66
C LYS A 257 -28.58 -1.45 0.45
N PRO A 258 -29.53 -1.77 1.34
CA PRO A 258 -29.27 -2.79 2.36
C PRO A 258 -28.96 -4.12 1.67
N ASN A 259 -27.92 -4.81 2.15
CA ASN A 259 -27.70 -6.19 1.72
C ASN A 259 -28.83 -7.06 2.31
N SER A 260 -29.68 -7.64 1.46
CA SER A 260 -30.83 -8.44 1.90
C SER A 260 -30.73 -9.86 1.36
N THR A 261 -30.69 -10.85 2.27
CA THR A 261 -30.59 -12.27 1.94
C THR A 261 -31.82 -12.80 1.20
N VAL A 262 -32.97 -12.13 1.29
CA VAL A 262 -34.23 -12.57 0.66
C VAL A 262 -34.36 -12.06 -0.79
N ALA A 263 -33.97 -10.80 -1.10
CA ALA A 263 -34.04 -10.29 -2.47
C ALA A 263 -32.88 -10.76 -3.37
N ASP A 264 -31.74 -11.12 -2.78
CA ASP A 264 -30.56 -11.61 -3.51
C ASP A 264 -30.71 -13.07 -3.98
N SER A 265 -31.73 -13.80 -3.49
CA SER A 265 -32.01 -15.18 -3.89
C SER A 265 -32.41 -15.36 -5.37
N HIS A 266 -32.77 -14.26 -6.06
CA HIS A 266 -33.18 -14.26 -7.48
C HIS A 266 -32.14 -13.62 -8.40
N VAL A 267 -30.99 -13.18 -7.87
CA VAL A 267 -29.91 -12.60 -8.66
C VAL A 267 -28.96 -13.72 -9.09
N PRO A 268 -28.59 -13.84 -10.38
CA PRO A 268 -27.69 -14.90 -10.85
C PRO A 268 -26.40 -14.90 -10.04
N ALA A 269 -25.94 -16.09 -9.64
CA ALA A 269 -24.75 -16.32 -8.84
C ALA A 269 -23.57 -15.43 -9.30
N GLY A 270 -23.14 -14.51 -8.43
CA GLY A 270 -22.12 -13.51 -8.74
C GLY A 270 -22.33 -12.12 -8.12
N ARG A 271 -23.49 -11.84 -7.51
CA ARG A 271 -23.74 -10.61 -6.72
C ARG A 271 -23.85 -10.84 -5.22
N ASN A 272 -23.11 -11.81 -4.68
CA ASN A 272 -22.86 -11.87 -3.24
C ASN A 272 -21.91 -10.72 -2.89
N GLY A 273 -22.31 -9.78 -2.02
CA GLY A 273 -21.39 -8.76 -1.51
C GLY A 273 -21.62 -7.33 -1.97
N ILE A 274 -22.82 -6.90 -2.41
CA ILE A 274 -23.11 -5.49 -2.73
C ILE A 274 -24.11 -4.93 -1.71
N GLY A 275 -23.93 -3.67 -1.34
CA GLY A 275 -24.77 -2.95 -0.39
C GLY A 275 -24.09 -2.67 0.94
N TYR A 276 -24.86 -2.13 1.88
CA TYR A 276 -24.40 -1.97 3.26
C TYR A 276 -24.86 -3.16 4.10
N TYR A 277 -23.94 -3.77 4.84
CA TYR A 277 -24.23 -4.81 5.83
C TYR A 277 -24.25 -4.18 7.22
N TYR A 278 -25.31 -4.46 7.98
CA TYR A 278 -25.67 -3.66 9.16
C TYR A 278 -26.26 -4.45 10.33
N TYR A 279 -26.22 -5.79 10.25
CA TYR A 279 -26.69 -6.65 11.34
C TYR A 279 -25.96 -6.33 12.63
N ASP A 280 -26.69 -6.22 13.74
CA ASP A 280 -26.18 -5.90 15.08
C ASP A 280 -25.28 -4.65 15.15
N THR A 281 -25.48 -3.72 14.21
CA THR A 281 -24.73 -2.47 14.14
C THR A 281 -25.43 -1.37 14.92
N ALA A 282 -24.69 -0.57 15.68
CA ALA A 282 -25.20 0.61 16.38
C ALA A 282 -24.32 1.83 16.11
N ILE A 283 -24.94 2.93 15.67
CA ILE A 283 -24.24 4.17 15.30
C ILE A 283 -25.01 5.32 15.90
N MET A 284 -24.45 5.93 16.95
CA MET A 284 -25.13 6.96 17.73
C MET A 284 -24.19 8.13 18.01
N SER A 285 -24.06 9.02 17.04
CA SER A 285 -23.27 10.23 17.20
C SER A 285 -23.96 11.22 18.16
N SER A 286 -23.20 11.82 19.05
CA SER A 286 -23.72 12.76 20.05
C SER A 286 -24.19 14.09 19.43
N PRO A 287 -25.45 14.52 19.64
CA PRO A 287 -25.94 15.80 19.14
C PRO A 287 -25.17 17.01 19.68
N THR A 288 -24.73 16.96 20.95
CA THR A 288 -23.95 18.03 21.56
C THR A 288 -22.58 18.13 20.92
N THR A 289 -21.89 17.00 20.75
CA THR A 289 -20.57 16.95 20.11
C THR A 289 -20.66 17.39 18.64
N CYS A 290 -21.70 16.96 17.94
CA CYS A 290 -21.93 17.32 16.55
C CYS A 290 -22.17 18.83 16.37
N SER A 291 -22.99 19.43 17.24
CA SER A 291 -23.27 20.88 17.21
C SER A 291 -22.02 21.72 17.48
N THR A 292 -21.11 21.26 18.37
CA THR A 292 -19.82 21.92 18.61
C THR A 292 -18.94 21.96 17.36
N MET A 293 -19.04 20.95 16.49
CA MET A 293 -18.37 20.91 15.18
C MET A 293 -19.16 21.62 14.08
N GLN A 294 -20.20 22.38 14.44
CA GLN A 294 -21.16 23.03 13.52
C GLN A 294 -21.90 22.04 12.60
N GLY A 295 -21.86 20.75 12.91
CA GLY A 295 -22.54 19.71 12.16
C GLY A 295 -24.00 19.53 12.58
N GLN A 296 -24.71 18.71 11.81
CA GLN A 296 -26.07 18.29 12.09
C GLN A 296 -26.17 16.77 12.15
N ILE A 297 -26.90 16.27 13.14
CA ILE A 297 -27.21 14.84 13.21
C ILE A 297 -28.19 14.48 12.10
N GLN A 298 -27.84 13.51 11.29
CA GLN A 298 -28.68 12.95 10.23
C GLN A 298 -28.70 11.43 10.30
N GLU A 299 -29.78 10.82 9.82
CA GLU A 299 -29.90 9.36 9.74
C GLU A 299 -29.33 8.85 8.40
N LEU A 300 -28.39 7.90 8.46
CA LEU A 300 -27.98 7.13 7.29
C LEU A 300 -29.04 6.09 6.91
N TRP A 301 -29.30 6.01 5.61
CA TRP A 301 -30.18 5.05 4.97
C TRP A 301 -31.59 5.02 5.59
N SER A 302 -32.23 6.18 5.69
CA SER A 302 -33.57 6.34 6.28
C SER A 302 -34.67 5.51 5.61
N ASP A 303 -34.50 5.09 4.34
CA ASP A 303 -35.38 4.12 3.69
C ASP A 303 -35.09 2.69 4.16
N LYS A 304 -35.97 2.19 5.03
CA LYS A 304 -35.84 0.88 5.69
C LYS A 304 -36.64 -0.23 5.01
N ARG A 305 -37.34 0.06 3.90
CA ARG A 305 -38.32 -0.88 3.29
C ARG A 305 -37.72 -2.20 2.83
N PHE A 306 -36.45 -2.20 2.46
CA PHE A 306 -35.73 -3.38 1.94
C PHE A 306 -34.77 -4.00 2.97
N ARG A 307 -34.82 -3.54 4.23
CA ARG A 307 -34.04 -4.14 5.31
C ARG A 307 -34.66 -5.44 5.77
N ASP A 308 -33.82 -6.37 6.21
CA ASP A 308 -34.23 -7.60 6.88
C ASP A 308 -35.23 -7.31 8.03
N PRO A 309 -36.38 -8.01 8.10
CA PRO A 309 -37.39 -7.77 9.12
C PRO A 309 -36.90 -7.82 10.56
N GLY A 310 -35.90 -8.67 10.87
CA GLY A 310 -35.34 -8.79 12.22
C GLY A 310 -34.50 -7.58 12.65
N PHE A 311 -34.05 -6.76 11.69
CA PHE A 311 -33.11 -5.66 11.91
C PHE A 311 -33.57 -4.33 11.29
N ASN A 312 -34.80 -4.27 10.78
CA ASN A 312 -35.31 -3.12 10.02
C ASN A 312 -35.57 -1.87 10.89
N SER A 313 -35.64 -2.00 12.21
CA SER A 313 -35.90 -0.89 13.14
C SER A 313 -34.65 -0.05 13.45
N ALA A 314 -33.46 -0.56 13.13
CA ALA A 314 -32.19 0.12 13.41
C ALA A 314 -32.16 1.54 12.82
N THR A 315 -31.62 2.49 13.59
CA THR A 315 -31.35 3.87 13.16
C THR A 315 -29.86 4.12 13.25
N PHE A 316 -29.29 4.82 12.27
CA PHE A 316 -27.86 5.09 12.20
C PHE A 316 -27.63 6.59 12.19
N GLN A 317 -27.37 7.16 13.37
CA GLN A 317 -27.24 8.61 13.55
C GLN A 317 -25.79 9.05 13.41
N VAL A 318 -25.51 9.81 12.36
CA VAL A 318 -24.18 10.34 12.03
C VAL A 318 -24.16 11.85 12.15
N CYS A 319 -22.99 12.41 12.44
CA CYS A 319 -22.77 13.85 12.39
C CYS A 319 -22.31 14.27 11.00
N VAL A 320 -23.13 15.04 10.29
CA VAL A 320 -22.78 15.59 8.98
C VAL A 320 -22.29 17.02 9.17
N LEU A 321 -21.02 17.25 8.85
CA LEU A 321 -20.41 18.58 8.92
C LEU A 321 -20.87 19.44 7.74
N PRO A 322 -21.01 20.76 7.94
CA PRO A 322 -21.30 21.67 6.85
C PRO A 322 -20.14 21.64 5.86
N ASP A 323 -20.47 21.81 4.58
CA ASP A 323 -19.44 22.06 3.58
C ASP A 323 -18.69 23.33 4.01
N LEU A 324 -17.38 23.21 4.23
CA LEU A 324 -16.53 24.39 4.44
C LEU A 324 -16.87 25.36 3.33
N ILE A 325 -17.25 26.58 3.68
CA ILE A 325 -17.62 27.63 2.72
C ILE A 325 -16.40 27.86 1.80
N SER A 326 -16.31 27.10 0.71
CA SER A 326 -16.00 27.69 -0.57
C SER A 326 -17.07 28.75 -0.77
N ILE A 327 -16.67 29.98 -1.12
CA ILE A 327 -17.63 31.03 -1.45
C ILE A 327 -18.39 30.53 -2.69
N ALA A 328 -19.47 29.80 -2.44
CA ALA A 328 -20.45 29.37 -3.40
C ALA A 328 -21.55 30.42 -3.35
N GLU A 329 -21.71 31.09 -4.48
CA GLU A 329 -22.71 32.13 -4.71
C GLU A 329 -24.09 31.68 -4.23
N SER A 330 -24.64 32.41 -3.26
CA SER A 330 -26.05 32.27 -2.91
C SER A 330 -26.90 32.76 -4.08
N GLY A 331 -27.49 31.82 -4.81
CA GLY A 331 -28.56 32.08 -5.76
C GLY A 331 -29.80 32.61 -5.05
N TRP A 332 -29.83 33.91 -4.80
CA TRP A 332 -31.05 34.66 -4.53
C TRP A 332 -31.60 35.14 -5.86
N TRP A 333 -32.81 34.72 -6.25
CA TRP A 333 -33.88 35.58 -6.78
C TRP A 333 -35.20 34.78 -6.79
N SER A 334 -36.11 35.12 -5.89
CA SER A 334 -37.54 34.88 -6.05
C SER A 334 -38.14 35.99 -6.92
N THR A 335 -38.81 35.59 -8.00
CA THR A 335 -39.93 36.23 -8.73
C THR A 335 -39.91 37.74 -9.06
N GLU A 336 -40.07 37.98 -10.37
CA GLU A 336 -40.68 39.14 -11.06
C GLU A 336 -39.83 40.37 -11.49
N PHE A 337 -39.71 40.48 -12.82
CA PHE A 337 -39.67 41.70 -13.67
C PHE A 337 -38.44 42.66 -13.60
N VAL A 338 -37.71 42.78 -14.72
CA VAL A 338 -37.50 43.99 -15.56
C VAL A 338 -36.26 43.82 -16.48
N VAL A 339 -36.56 43.57 -17.76
CA VAL A 339 -36.02 44.14 -19.01
C VAL A 339 -34.54 44.62 -19.07
N GLY A 340 -33.75 43.86 -19.82
CA GLY A 340 -33.03 44.26 -21.03
C GLY A 340 -32.39 45.66 -21.12
N VAL A 341 -31.05 45.69 -21.08
CA VAL A 341 -30.14 46.37 -22.06
C VAL A 341 -28.65 46.11 -21.74
N SER A 342 -28.29 45.58 -20.56
CA SER A 342 -26.88 45.57 -20.11
C SER A 342 -26.11 44.24 -20.25
N VAL A 343 -26.59 43.25 -21.00
CA VAL A 343 -26.02 41.89 -20.96
C VAL A 343 -24.65 41.80 -21.63
N GLY A 344 -24.39 42.57 -22.69
CA GLY A 344 -23.11 42.51 -23.42
C GLY A 344 -21.93 43.11 -22.65
N GLY A 345 -22.12 44.29 -22.05
CA GLY A 345 -21.06 44.99 -21.31
C GLY A 345 -20.72 44.33 -19.98
N ALA A 346 -21.74 43.91 -19.22
CA ALA A 346 -21.54 43.24 -17.95
C ALA A 346 -20.89 41.86 -18.14
N ALA A 347 -21.28 41.09 -19.17
CA ALA A 347 -20.65 39.80 -19.45
C ALA A 347 -19.17 39.93 -19.79
N LEU A 348 -18.78 40.94 -20.60
CA LEU A 348 -17.38 41.15 -20.96
C LEU A 348 -16.52 41.63 -19.79
N VAL A 349 -17.05 42.50 -18.94
CA VAL A 349 -16.35 42.95 -17.72
C VAL A 349 -16.23 41.79 -16.74
N SER A 350 -17.29 41.01 -16.53
CA SER A 350 -17.25 39.81 -15.68
C SER A 350 -16.27 38.76 -16.21
N LEU A 351 -16.21 38.56 -17.54
CA LEU A 351 -15.24 37.64 -18.15
C LEU A 351 -13.80 38.14 -17.96
N ALA A 352 -13.55 39.45 -18.15
CA ALA A 352 -12.24 40.04 -17.96
C ALA A 352 -11.79 39.95 -16.49
N VAL A 353 -12.67 40.26 -15.53
CA VAL A 353 -12.41 40.11 -14.10
C VAL A 353 -12.19 38.64 -13.74
N PHE A 354 -13.00 37.72 -14.27
CA PHE A 354 -12.81 36.27 -14.10
C PHE A 354 -11.45 35.81 -14.61
N PHE A 355 -11.03 36.24 -15.81
CA PHE A 355 -9.70 35.90 -16.34
C PHE A 355 -8.57 36.51 -15.51
N ILE A 356 -8.72 37.73 -15.00
CA ILE A 356 -7.72 38.36 -14.12
C ILE A 356 -7.67 37.61 -12.78
N MET A 357 -8.81 37.31 -12.16
CA MET A 357 -8.88 36.58 -10.89
C MET A 357 -8.40 35.14 -11.03
N ARG A 358 -8.75 34.44 -12.12
CA ARG A 358 -8.24 33.10 -12.42
C ARG A 358 -6.73 33.11 -12.63
N ARG A 359 -6.19 34.12 -13.33
CA ARG A 359 -4.73 34.30 -13.45
C ARG A 359 -4.08 34.59 -12.10
N ARG A 360 -4.68 35.43 -11.25
CA ARG A 360 -4.19 35.73 -9.90
C ARG A 360 -4.28 34.51 -8.97
N HIS A 361 -5.34 33.73 -9.04
CA HIS A 361 -5.53 32.52 -8.24
C HIS A 361 -4.56 31.41 -8.66
N LEU A 362 -4.37 31.19 -9.96
CA LEU A 362 -3.35 30.26 -10.45
C LEU A 362 -1.94 30.72 -10.07
N LYS A 363 -1.66 32.02 -10.07
CA LYS A 363 -0.39 32.58 -9.59
C LYS A 363 -0.22 32.35 -8.08
N ALA A 364 -1.23 32.65 -7.28
CA ALA A 364 -1.20 32.45 -5.82
C ALA A 364 -1.10 30.96 -5.44
N GLN A 365 -1.76 30.06 -6.17
CA GLN A 365 -1.61 28.61 -5.97
C GLN A 365 -0.21 28.13 -6.31
N ARG A 366 0.42 28.68 -7.36
CA ARG A 366 1.83 28.38 -7.69
C ARG A 366 2.78 28.94 -6.62
N GLU A 367 2.51 30.13 -6.12
CA GLU A 367 3.30 30.74 -5.02
C GLU A 367 3.14 29.94 -3.72
N LEU A 368 1.94 29.48 -3.38
CA LEU A 368 1.71 28.63 -2.19
C LEU A 368 2.34 27.25 -2.34
N ALA A 369 2.26 26.64 -3.53
CA ALA A 369 2.96 25.37 -3.81
C ALA A 369 4.48 25.53 -3.70
N ALA A 370 5.03 26.63 -4.21
CA ALA A 370 6.45 26.96 -4.06
C ALA A 370 6.84 27.20 -2.59
N ILE A 371 6.00 27.88 -1.81
CA ILE A 371 6.23 28.09 -0.37
C ILE A 371 6.15 26.78 0.42
N GLN A 372 5.20 25.90 0.09
CA GLN A 372 5.05 24.58 0.70
C GLN A 372 6.26 23.67 0.38
N GLU A 373 6.73 23.72 -0.87
CA GLU A 373 7.92 23.01 -1.32
C GLU A 373 9.18 23.54 -0.61
N GLN A 374 9.30 24.87 -0.48
CA GLN A 374 10.35 25.53 0.27
C GLN A 374 10.32 25.18 1.77
N TYR A 375 9.14 25.09 2.40
CA TYR A 375 8.98 24.69 3.79
C TYR A 375 9.38 23.22 4.03
N ASN A 376 9.12 22.34 3.06
CA ASN A 376 9.58 20.94 3.10
C ASN A 376 11.10 20.79 2.87
N HIS A 377 11.77 21.79 2.26
CA HIS A 377 13.24 21.78 2.13
C HIS A 377 13.95 21.88 3.48
N THR A 378 13.41 22.66 4.41
CA THR A 378 14.04 23.03 5.70
C THR A 378 13.71 22.10 6.86
N GLN A 379 12.90 21.06 6.67
CA GLN A 379 12.56 20.11 7.72
C GLN A 379 13.68 19.09 7.96
N THR A 380 14.16 19.01 9.20
CA THR A 380 15.13 18.04 9.74
C THR A 380 14.39 16.85 10.35
N PRO A 381 14.90 15.60 10.25
CA PRO A 381 14.39 14.46 11.01
C PRO A 381 14.35 14.75 12.52
N THR A 382 13.23 14.47 13.18
CA THR A 382 13.07 14.69 14.62
C THR A 382 13.66 13.51 15.40
N LEU A 383 14.89 13.66 15.89
CA LEU A 383 15.55 12.72 16.81
C LEU A 383 15.51 13.26 18.25
N THR A 384 15.51 12.37 19.25
CA THR A 384 15.65 12.79 20.66
C THR A 384 17.09 13.23 20.93
N THR A 385 17.29 14.13 21.90
CA THR A 385 18.61 14.70 22.24
C THR A 385 19.65 13.62 22.58
N SER A 386 19.22 12.48 23.13
CA SER A 386 20.06 11.31 23.43
C SER A 386 20.46 10.48 22.21
N GLU A 387 19.68 10.51 21.13
CA GLU A 387 20.00 9.79 19.88
C GLU A 387 20.97 10.58 19.00
N GLU A 388 20.94 11.92 19.05
CA GLU A 388 21.88 12.77 18.31
C GLU A 388 23.32 12.66 18.84
N GLU A 389 23.52 12.41 20.15
CA GLU A 389 24.86 12.20 20.75
C GLU A 389 25.54 10.90 20.28
N GLY A 390 24.77 9.91 19.80
CA GLY A 390 25.28 8.63 19.32
C GLY A 390 25.72 8.60 17.85
N LEU A 391 25.58 9.71 17.12
CA LEU A 391 25.94 9.78 15.69
C LEU A 391 27.30 10.44 15.48
N ASP A 392 28.29 9.65 15.05
CA ASP A 392 29.62 10.17 14.74
C ASP A 392 29.68 10.73 13.30
N VAL A 393 29.36 12.02 13.17
CA VAL A 393 29.55 12.78 11.91
C VAL A 393 30.96 13.40 11.80
N LYS A 394 31.84 13.19 12.79
CA LYS A 394 33.18 13.81 12.78
C LYS A 394 34.01 13.31 11.59
N ALA A 395 33.79 12.07 11.16
CA ALA A 395 34.41 11.50 9.97
C ALA A 395 34.14 12.32 8.67
N LEU A 396 33.06 13.10 8.63
CA LEU A 396 32.71 13.95 7.47
C LEU A 396 33.28 15.37 7.56
N THR A 397 33.95 15.75 8.66
CA THR A 397 34.39 17.14 8.91
C THR A 397 35.30 17.69 7.82
N LEU A 398 36.14 16.84 7.23
CA LEU A 398 37.10 17.25 6.18
C LEU A 398 36.44 17.60 4.85
N ILE A 399 35.20 17.17 4.63
CA ILE A 399 34.42 17.42 3.41
C ILE A 399 33.18 18.28 3.71
N ARG A 400 33.16 18.96 4.85
CA ARG A 400 32.02 19.75 5.30
C ARG A 400 31.88 21.03 4.46
N LEU A 401 30.67 21.24 3.95
CA LEU A 401 30.23 22.47 3.29
C LEU A 401 29.37 23.30 4.25
N ASP A 402 29.31 24.61 4.03
CA ASP A 402 28.30 25.44 4.70
C ASP A 402 26.93 25.16 4.08
N GLU A 403 25.95 24.86 4.93
CA GLU A 403 24.57 24.63 4.52
C GLU A 403 23.99 25.87 3.82
N HIS A 404 24.40 27.08 4.22
CA HIS A 404 23.92 28.33 3.63
C HIS A 404 24.40 28.55 2.19
N ASP A 405 25.44 27.84 1.77
CA ASP A 405 25.94 27.87 0.39
C ASP A 405 25.13 26.97 -0.56
N LEU A 406 24.18 26.18 -0.04
CA LEU A 406 23.29 25.32 -0.81
C LEU A 406 21.93 25.98 -1.06
N ALA A 407 21.66 26.30 -2.33
CA ALA A 407 20.36 26.79 -2.76
C ALA A 407 19.55 25.68 -3.43
N PHE A 408 18.59 25.09 -2.72
CA PHE A 408 17.69 24.07 -3.25
C PHE A 408 16.76 24.62 -4.34
N GLU A 409 16.55 23.84 -5.41
CA GLU A 409 15.69 24.23 -6.53
C GLU A 409 14.46 23.32 -6.66
N ARG A 410 14.65 22.03 -7.01
CA ARG A 410 13.54 21.08 -7.25
C ARG A 410 13.95 19.65 -6.94
N LYS A 411 12.98 18.78 -6.64
CA LYS A 411 13.26 17.34 -6.45
C LYS A 411 13.58 16.67 -7.79
N LEU A 412 14.67 15.91 -7.83
CA LEU A 412 15.09 15.10 -8.98
C LEU A 412 14.55 13.68 -8.89
N GLY A 413 14.49 13.11 -7.67
CA GLY A 413 14.03 11.74 -7.47
C GLY A 413 13.73 11.42 -6.01
N SER A 414 12.97 10.35 -5.78
CA SER A 414 12.63 9.81 -4.46
C SER A 414 12.99 8.33 -4.43
N GLY A 415 13.89 7.93 -3.54
CA GLY A 415 14.16 6.53 -3.23
C GLY A 415 13.27 6.02 -2.10
N ALA A 416 13.63 4.86 -1.54
CA ALA A 416 12.95 4.27 -0.38
C ALA A 416 13.25 4.98 0.94
N PHE A 417 14.43 5.60 1.06
CA PHE A 417 14.91 6.22 2.30
C PHE A 417 15.42 7.66 2.12
N ALA A 418 15.64 8.11 0.89
CA ALA A 418 16.26 9.38 0.59
C ALA A 418 15.62 10.06 -0.63
N ASP A 419 15.59 11.38 -0.60
CA ASP A 419 15.28 12.23 -1.73
C ASP A 419 16.56 12.77 -2.34
N VAL A 420 16.58 12.91 -3.66
CA VAL A 420 17.63 13.62 -4.40
C VAL A 420 17.05 14.90 -4.94
N TRP A 421 17.72 16.02 -4.66
CA TRP A 421 17.31 17.36 -5.02
C TRP A 421 18.32 17.99 -5.97
N LEU A 422 17.84 18.79 -6.91
CA LEU A 422 18.65 19.76 -7.61
C LEU A 422 18.88 20.94 -6.68
N ALA A 423 20.13 21.35 -6.54
CA ALA A 423 20.50 22.56 -5.83
C ALA A 423 21.62 23.29 -6.58
N ARG A 424 21.97 24.49 -6.13
CA ARG A 424 23.20 25.18 -6.51
C ARG A 424 24.14 25.24 -5.33
N PHE A 425 25.41 24.95 -5.60
CA PHE A 425 26.50 25.19 -4.67
C PHE A 425 27.51 26.10 -5.38
N GLN A 426 27.77 27.28 -4.82
CA GLN A 426 28.67 28.28 -5.42
C GLN A 426 28.33 28.64 -6.88
N GLY A 427 27.03 28.62 -7.23
CA GLY A 427 26.52 28.90 -8.57
C GLY A 427 26.43 27.69 -9.50
N GLU A 428 27.14 26.60 -9.20
CA GLU A 428 27.16 25.37 -10.00
C GLU A 428 26.01 24.43 -9.61
N PRO A 429 25.37 23.75 -10.59
CA PRO A 429 24.29 22.82 -10.31
C PRO A 429 24.83 21.52 -9.70
N VAL A 430 24.21 21.09 -8.59
CA VAL A 430 24.59 19.90 -7.82
C VAL A 430 23.37 19.04 -7.50
N ALA A 431 23.61 17.76 -7.25
CA ALA A 431 22.62 16.83 -6.73
C ALA A 431 22.80 16.67 -5.21
N VAL A 432 21.75 16.93 -4.43
CA VAL A 432 21.77 16.82 -2.97
C VAL A 432 20.88 15.68 -2.52
N LYS A 433 21.49 14.61 -1.99
CA LYS A 433 20.78 13.47 -1.41
C LYS A 433 20.57 13.72 0.09
N LYS A 434 19.33 13.62 0.55
CA LYS A 434 18.95 13.75 1.97
C LYS A 434 17.95 12.67 2.37
N LEU A 435 18.01 12.18 3.61
CA LEU A 435 17.04 11.18 4.11
C LEU A 435 15.63 11.78 4.23
N HIS A 436 14.59 10.93 4.14
CA HIS A 436 13.21 11.38 4.28
C HIS A 436 12.91 11.93 5.68
N ASN A 437 11.92 12.83 5.77
CA ASN A 437 11.53 13.51 7.02
C ASN A 437 10.79 12.60 8.02
N ALA A 438 10.42 11.37 7.66
CA ALA A 438 9.80 10.40 8.59
C ALA A 438 10.78 10.02 9.71
N ARG A 439 10.33 9.30 10.76
CA ARG A 439 11.22 8.82 11.83
C ARG A 439 12.32 7.91 11.26
N VAL A 440 13.46 8.51 10.87
CA VAL A 440 14.66 7.81 10.44
C VAL A 440 15.28 7.17 11.68
N SER A 441 15.48 5.85 11.63
CA SER A 441 16.13 5.14 12.72
C SER A 441 17.63 5.46 12.76
N LEU A 442 18.24 5.46 13.94
CA LEU A 442 19.67 5.71 14.11
C LEU A 442 20.56 4.83 13.21
N PRO A 443 20.28 3.53 12.98
CA PRO A 443 21.05 2.71 12.04
C PRO A 443 20.98 3.18 10.58
N GLN A 444 19.84 3.72 10.13
CA GLN A 444 19.71 4.26 8.77
C GLN A 444 20.56 5.51 8.60
N LEU A 445 20.59 6.37 9.61
CA LEU A 445 21.40 7.58 9.60
C LEU A 445 22.91 7.26 9.66
N GLN A 446 23.32 6.29 10.48
CA GLN A 446 24.69 5.77 10.52
C GLN A 446 25.12 5.16 9.18
N SER A 447 24.25 4.37 8.56
CA SER A 447 24.52 3.80 7.23
C SER A 447 24.68 4.90 6.18
N PHE A 448 23.92 5.99 6.28
CA PHE A 448 24.02 7.10 5.35
C PHE A 448 25.33 7.89 5.52
N VAL A 449 25.75 8.14 6.77
CA VAL A 449 27.07 8.73 7.06
C VAL A 449 28.21 7.85 6.53
N ALA A 450 28.12 6.52 6.73
CA ALA A 450 29.10 5.58 6.18
C ALA A 450 29.12 5.55 4.65
N GLU A 451 27.97 5.70 3.99
CA GLU A 451 27.87 5.83 2.52
C GLU A 451 28.62 7.07 2.02
N ILE A 452 28.43 8.23 2.67
CA ILE A 452 29.14 9.47 2.31
C ILE A 452 30.65 9.30 2.51
N GLN A 453 31.07 8.69 3.61
CA GLN A 453 32.47 8.42 3.88
C GLN A 453 33.09 7.45 2.86
N LEU A 454 32.33 6.47 2.38
CA LEU A 454 32.80 5.57 1.33
C LEU A 454 32.94 6.33 0.00
N LEU A 455 31.94 7.14 -0.37
CA LEU A 455 31.97 7.95 -1.59
C LEU A 455 33.14 8.94 -1.60
N SER A 456 33.55 9.47 -0.44
CA SER A 456 34.69 10.39 -0.36
C SER A 456 36.04 9.74 -0.65
N SER A 457 36.10 8.40 -0.65
CA SER A 457 37.31 7.64 -0.99
C SER A 457 37.48 7.36 -2.48
N PHE A 458 36.48 7.68 -3.32
CA PHE A 458 36.50 7.40 -4.75
C PHE A 458 37.00 8.59 -5.57
N ASP A 459 37.89 8.29 -6.50
CA ASP A 459 38.32 9.19 -7.58
C ASP A 459 38.29 8.41 -8.89
N SER A 460 37.18 8.52 -9.63
CA SER A 460 36.95 7.78 -10.87
C SER A 460 35.97 8.54 -11.77
N PRO A 461 36.22 8.63 -13.09
CA PRO A 461 35.31 9.27 -14.04
C PRO A 461 34.01 8.45 -14.27
N TYR A 462 33.92 7.24 -13.74
CA TYR A 462 32.75 6.35 -13.88
C TYR A 462 31.91 6.23 -12.61
N ILE A 463 32.27 6.96 -11.55
CA ILE A 463 31.54 7.01 -10.29
C ILE A 463 31.13 8.46 -10.07
N VAL A 464 29.86 8.68 -9.69
CA VAL A 464 29.36 10.02 -9.39
C VAL A 464 30.22 10.66 -8.32
N LYS A 465 30.80 11.81 -8.64
CA LYS A 465 31.73 12.53 -7.79
C LYS A 465 31.03 13.12 -6.58
N LEU A 466 31.57 12.84 -5.39
CA LEU A 466 31.21 13.54 -4.17
C LEU A 466 31.85 14.95 -4.17
N ILE A 467 31.03 15.96 -3.92
CA ILE A 467 31.48 17.35 -3.74
C ILE A 467 31.70 17.63 -2.25
N GLY A 468 30.81 17.15 -1.40
CA GLY A 468 30.95 17.27 0.05
C GLY A 468 29.71 16.85 0.82
N ALA A 469 29.65 17.23 2.09
CA ALA A 469 28.52 16.98 2.97
C ALA A 469 28.13 18.25 3.74
N ALA A 470 26.84 18.49 3.93
CA ALA A 470 26.32 19.65 4.66
C ALA A 470 25.36 19.22 5.77
N TRP A 471 25.43 19.88 6.93
CA TRP A 471 24.55 19.64 8.06
C TRP A 471 24.59 20.81 9.05
N THR A 472 23.44 21.06 9.69
CA THR A 472 23.32 21.90 10.89
C THR A 472 23.21 21.05 12.16
N ARG A 473 22.65 19.85 12.04
CA ARG A 473 22.52 18.84 13.10
C ARG A 473 22.93 17.46 12.56
N PRO A 474 23.42 16.53 13.40
CA PRO A 474 23.75 15.18 12.92
C PRO A 474 22.59 14.49 12.19
N SER A 475 21.35 14.81 12.60
CA SER A 475 20.09 14.34 12.01
C SER A 475 19.77 14.85 10.60
N ASP A 476 20.33 15.99 10.16
CA ASP A 476 20.05 16.59 8.84
C ASP A 476 21.19 16.51 7.83
N VAL A 477 22.09 15.54 7.99
CA VAL A 477 23.20 15.31 7.06
C VAL A 477 22.69 15.17 5.63
N LYS A 478 23.41 15.84 4.72
CA LYS A 478 23.16 15.88 3.28
C LYS A 478 24.43 15.47 2.54
N CYS A 479 24.26 14.66 1.51
CA CYS A 479 25.32 14.28 0.60
C CYS A 479 25.22 15.15 -0.66
N VAL A 480 26.27 15.93 -0.96
CA VAL A 480 26.33 16.83 -2.12
C VAL A 480 27.22 16.21 -3.19
N MET A 481 26.65 15.99 -4.37
CA MET A 481 27.27 15.27 -5.48
C MET A 481 27.16 16.08 -6.77
N GLU A 482 27.97 15.73 -7.77
CA GLU A 482 27.78 16.30 -9.11
C GLU A 482 26.40 15.98 -9.69
N LEU A 483 25.88 16.89 -10.51
CA LEU A 483 24.62 16.67 -11.21
C LEU A 483 24.86 15.91 -12.51
N MET A 484 24.26 14.73 -12.63
CA MET A 484 24.19 14.00 -13.89
C MET A 484 23.08 14.58 -14.78
N ALA A 485 23.41 15.58 -15.60
CA ALA A 485 22.43 16.32 -16.42
C ALA A 485 21.68 15.43 -17.43
N GLY A 486 22.27 14.30 -17.84
CA GLY A 486 21.62 13.31 -18.70
C GLY A 486 20.55 12.45 -17.99
N GLY A 487 20.37 12.59 -16.67
CA GLY A 487 19.48 11.74 -15.89
C GLY A 487 20.06 10.34 -15.65
N ASP A 488 19.22 9.40 -15.23
CA ASP A 488 19.63 8.00 -15.08
C ASP A 488 19.48 7.23 -16.39
N LEU A 489 20.29 6.17 -16.52
CA LEU A 489 20.35 5.36 -17.74
C LEU A 489 19.00 4.72 -18.11
N LYS A 490 18.18 4.33 -17.13
CA LYS A 490 16.91 3.65 -17.40
C LYS A 490 15.95 4.63 -18.07
N ASP A 491 15.76 5.80 -17.46
CA ASP A 491 14.90 6.83 -18.02
C ASP A 491 15.46 7.37 -19.33
N TYR A 492 16.78 7.49 -19.45
CA TYR A 492 17.43 7.88 -20.70
C TYR A 492 17.11 6.89 -21.84
N LEU A 493 17.30 5.59 -21.62
CA LEU A 493 17.00 4.55 -22.62
C LEU A 493 15.50 4.44 -22.95
N HIS A 494 14.60 4.77 -22.01
CA HIS A 494 13.15 4.77 -22.27
C HIS A 494 12.70 5.90 -23.21
N HIS A 495 13.40 7.04 -23.20
CA HIS A 495 13.00 8.23 -23.95
C HIS A 495 13.79 8.44 -25.26
N HIS A 496 14.78 7.60 -25.53
CA HIS A 496 15.59 7.70 -26.73
C HIS A 496 15.44 6.48 -27.62
N ASN A 497 15.60 6.67 -28.93
CA ASN A 497 15.52 5.57 -29.89
C ASN A 497 16.81 4.72 -29.81
N PRO A 498 16.72 3.38 -29.73
CA PRO A 498 17.88 2.49 -29.87
C PRO A 498 18.78 2.80 -31.08
N ASP A 499 18.22 3.31 -32.19
CA ASP A 499 18.98 3.66 -33.39
C ASP A 499 19.91 4.88 -33.20
N GLU A 500 19.67 5.71 -32.18
CA GLU A 500 20.53 6.85 -31.82
C GLU A 500 21.77 6.39 -31.02
N PHE A 501 21.73 5.18 -30.45
CA PHE A 501 22.77 4.61 -29.58
C PHE A 501 23.16 3.21 -30.07
N THR A 502 23.62 3.13 -31.32
CA THR A 502 24.16 1.89 -31.85
C THR A 502 25.41 1.49 -31.08
N TRP A 503 25.49 0.21 -30.73
CA TRP A 503 26.74 -0.38 -30.25
C TRP A 503 27.79 -0.19 -31.35
N HIS A 504 28.79 0.63 -31.06
CA HIS A 504 29.99 0.68 -31.89
C HIS A 504 30.93 -0.37 -31.32
N ASP A 505 31.29 -1.34 -32.16
CA ASP A 505 32.19 -2.46 -31.81
C ASP A 505 33.54 -1.99 -31.25
#